data_AF-A0A396FH32-F1
#
_entry.id   AF-A0A396FH32-F1
#
_cell.length_a   1.000
_cell.length_b   1.000
_cell.length_c   1.000
_cell.angle_alpha   90.00
_cell.angle_beta   90.00
_cell.angle_gamma   90.00
#
_symmetry.space_group_name_H-M   'P 1'
#
loop_
_entity.id
_entity.type
_entity.pdbx_description
1 polymer ?
#
loop_
_entity_poly.entity_id
_entity_poly.type
_entity_poly.pdbx_seq_one_letter_code
_entity_poly.pdbx_strand_id
1 'polypeptide(L)'
;MNDNIILDTNAFVYLMNIEQGKTNTMCIEKKTVDDKRFYWLCRNANHLFITGQSLYELFWQSIRNTNDFQDFAVLYDAIAKYRRIYNVNFSVLNDVDGIFDLKLFQEQYKNNKVDTRYFIEQKRRYECKKIKILLYTLYISAIATILDYYNIYIPESYYGNITNYIESELNEISKKYYSKIGISNRDYDKKIELILGKVWNDTINEIAIKENILLKKFPEVEYNGSGTDYMHKLFFEIKKFDSSIFRRFDETLDEIVENLKLRRGGKEESCLYLKRICKRSIYDRVKIRKNDGIDYSIMTCLAKEKIINETDKDIDLINTFSLTFDANLYNFSKENSVLYKKEIYDELLK
;
A
#
# COMPACT_ATOMS: atom_id res chain seq x y z
N MET A 1 -20.26 24.55 4.88
CA MET A 1 -19.90 23.88 3.62
C MET A 1 -19.94 22.38 3.87
N ASN A 2 -20.57 21.60 3.00
CA ASN A 2 -20.61 20.15 3.16
C ASN A 2 -19.22 19.57 2.88
N ASP A 3 -18.79 18.61 3.68
CA ASP A 3 -17.46 18.00 3.55
C ASP A 3 -17.41 16.97 2.42
N ASN A 4 -16.22 16.79 1.86
CA ASN A 4 -15.87 15.69 0.97
C ASN A 4 -15.18 14.59 1.78
N ILE A 5 -15.59 13.33 1.62
CA ILE A 5 -15.10 12.23 2.46
C ILE A 5 -14.52 11.13 1.58
N ILE A 6 -13.27 10.74 1.87
CA ILE A 6 -12.64 9.56 1.27
C ILE A 6 -12.69 8.38 2.23
N LEU A 7 -13.38 7.32 1.83
CA LEU A 7 -13.51 6.08 2.58
C LEU A 7 -12.43 5.09 2.13
N ASP A 8 -11.65 4.56 3.08
CA ASP A 8 -10.85 3.37 2.83
C ASP A 8 -11.74 2.12 2.68
N THR A 9 -11.13 0.97 2.44
CA THR A 9 -11.86 -0.29 2.26
C THR A 9 -12.73 -0.62 3.48
N ASN A 10 -12.18 -0.45 4.68
CA ASN A 10 -12.86 -0.81 5.92
C ASN A 10 -14.02 0.15 6.25
N ALA A 11 -13.82 1.46 6.10
CA ALA A 11 -14.86 2.47 6.30
C ALA A 11 -15.98 2.34 5.26
N PHE A 12 -15.66 1.98 4.01
CA PHE A 12 -16.69 1.70 3.02
C PHE A 12 -17.51 0.46 3.39
N VAL A 13 -16.87 -0.67 3.73
CA VAL A 13 -17.59 -1.87 4.18
C VAL A 13 -18.45 -1.58 5.40
N TYR A 14 -17.95 -0.78 6.34
CA TYR A 14 -18.70 -0.35 7.51
C TYR A 14 -19.97 0.41 7.14
N LEU A 15 -19.88 1.36 6.20
CA LEU A 15 -21.05 2.08 5.69
C LEU A 15 -22.08 1.13 5.07
N MET A 16 -21.60 0.16 4.28
CA MET A 16 -22.45 -0.82 3.61
C MET A 16 -23.12 -1.79 4.58
N ASN A 17 -22.43 -2.17 5.66
CA ASN A 17 -23.01 -2.98 6.72
C ASN A 17 -24.17 -2.25 7.40
N ILE A 18 -24.04 -0.94 7.68
CA ILE A 18 -25.14 -0.14 8.24
C ILE A 18 -26.34 -0.11 7.30
N GLU A 19 -26.12 0.12 6.00
CA GLU A 19 -27.21 0.10 4.99
C GLU A 19 -27.95 -1.24 4.93
N GLN A 20 -27.25 -2.33 5.23
CA GLN A 20 -27.81 -3.69 5.25
C GLN A 20 -28.40 -4.07 6.62
N GLY A 21 -28.39 -3.16 7.60
CA GLY A 21 -28.86 -3.44 8.97
C GLY A 21 -27.96 -4.41 9.74
N LYS A 22 -26.70 -4.58 9.33
CA LYS A 22 -25.72 -5.42 10.01
C LYS A 22 -25.06 -4.65 11.15
N THR A 23 -24.70 -5.37 12.21
CA THR A 23 -23.91 -4.81 13.31
C THR A 23 -22.45 -4.68 12.91
N ASN A 24 -21.83 -3.55 13.28
CA ASN A 24 -20.40 -3.37 13.11
C ASN A 24 -19.65 -3.59 14.44
N THR A 25 -18.41 -4.06 14.35
CA THR A 25 -17.52 -4.29 15.49
C THR A 25 -16.16 -3.60 15.35
N MET A 26 -15.97 -2.79 14.30
CA MET A 26 -14.69 -2.12 14.05
C MET A 26 -14.39 -1.07 15.12
N CYS A 27 -13.11 -0.98 15.48
CA CYS A 27 -12.59 -0.02 16.44
C CYS A 27 -11.33 0.63 15.89
N ILE A 28 -11.10 1.91 16.22
CA ILE A 28 -9.85 2.62 15.92
C ILE A 28 -9.18 2.95 17.26
N GLU A 29 -7.91 2.62 17.44
CA GLU A 29 -7.19 2.83 18.71
C GLU A 29 -7.97 2.26 19.93
N LYS A 30 -8.66 1.12 19.77
CA LYS A 30 -9.54 0.48 20.78
C LYS A 30 -10.80 1.28 21.16
N LYS A 31 -11.09 2.38 20.47
CA LYS A 31 -12.34 3.13 20.59
C LYS A 31 -13.36 2.63 19.60
N THR A 32 -14.61 2.55 20.04
CA THR A 32 -15.72 2.14 19.17
C THR A 32 -16.13 3.30 18.26
N VAL A 33 -16.52 3.00 17.03
CA VAL A 33 -17.07 4.00 16.11
C VAL A 33 -18.57 4.16 16.37
N ASP A 34 -19.05 5.40 16.46
CA ASP A 34 -20.49 5.67 16.55
C ASP A 34 -21.17 5.46 15.19
N ASP A 35 -21.90 4.35 15.05
CA ASP A 35 -22.67 4.00 13.86
C ASP A 35 -23.57 5.14 13.36
N LYS A 36 -24.31 5.79 14.27
CA LYS A 36 -25.28 6.81 13.90
C LYS A 36 -24.57 8.07 13.40
N ARG A 37 -23.49 8.46 14.09
CA ARG A 37 -22.71 9.65 13.70
C ARG A 37 -22.00 9.42 12.37
N PHE A 38 -21.36 8.25 12.20
CA PHE A 38 -20.69 7.88 10.95
C PHE A 38 -21.67 7.83 9.78
N TYR A 39 -22.81 7.17 9.95
CA TYR A 39 -23.83 7.10 8.92
C TYR A 39 -24.36 8.49 8.54
N TRP A 40 -24.64 9.33 9.53
CA TRP A 40 -25.09 10.70 9.30
C TRP A 40 -24.05 11.52 8.53
N LEU A 41 -22.77 11.44 8.89
CA LEU A 41 -21.68 12.13 8.17
C LEU A 41 -21.64 11.72 6.69
N CYS A 42 -21.67 10.41 6.41
CA CYS A 42 -21.64 9.92 5.04
C CYS A 42 -22.88 10.33 4.23
N ARG A 43 -24.06 10.35 4.84
CA ARG A 43 -25.32 10.72 4.18
C ARG A 43 -25.45 12.22 3.91
N ASN A 44 -24.72 13.06 4.64
CA ASN A 44 -24.73 14.52 4.49
C ASN A 44 -23.45 15.07 3.82
N ALA A 45 -22.55 14.19 3.37
CA ALA A 45 -21.38 14.57 2.63
C ALA A 45 -21.76 15.26 1.31
N ASN A 46 -20.95 16.22 0.88
CA ASN A 46 -21.02 16.78 -0.47
C ASN A 46 -20.66 15.71 -1.50
N HIS A 47 -19.60 14.95 -1.19
CA HIS A 47 -19.05 13.93 -2.06
C HIS A 47 -18.44 12.80 -1.24
N LEU A 48 -18.77 11.56 -1.58
CA LEU A 48 -18.14 10.35 -1.09
C LEU A 48 -17.19 9.75 -2.13
N PHE A 49 -16.01 9.38 -1.67
CA PHE A 49 -14.99 8.78 -2.50
C PHE A 49 -14.62 7.41 -1.98
N ILE A 50 -14.36 6.48 -2.90
CA ILE A 50 -13.70 5.21 -2.61
C ILE A 50 -12.52 5.05 -3.57
N THR A 51 -11.43 4.44 -3.13
CA THR A 51 -10.33 4.16 -4.06
C THR A 51 -10.66 2.98 -4.97
N GLY A 52 -10.17 3.00 -6.21
CA GLY A 52 -10.27 1.86 -7.12
C GLY A 52 -9.59 0.61 -6.55
N GLN A 53 -8.61 0.79 -5.67
CA GLN A 53 -7.92 -0.31 -5.00
C GLN A 53 -8.77 -0.99 -3.94
N SER A 54 -9.55 -0.20 -3.20
CA SER A 54 -10.59 -0.73 -2.33
C SER A 54 -11.63 -1.52 -3.13
N LEU A 55 -12.05 -1.02 -4.29
CA LEU A 55 -12.97 -1.76 -5.16
C LEU A 55 -12.36 -3.06 -5.70
N TYR A 56 -11.10 -3.05 -6.15
CA TYR A 56 -10.39 -4.26 -6.55
C TYR A 56 -10.33 -5.28 -5.42
N GLU A 57 -10.02 -4.84 -4.19
CA GLU A 57 -9.98 -5.71 -3.02
C GLU A 57 -11.35 -6.34 -2.72
N LEU A 58 -12.43 -5.54 -2.73
CA LEU A 58 -13.79 -6.04 -2.51
C LEU A 58 -14.25 -6.99 -3.61
N PHE A 59 -13.90 -6.68 -4.87
CA PHE A 59 -14.20 -7.55 -6.01
C PHE A 59 -13.51 -8.91 -5.85
N TRP A 60 -12.21 -8.89 -5.53
CA TRP A 60 -11.45 -10.12 -5.29
C TRP A 60 -11.98 -10.91 -4.10
N GLN A 61 -12.33 -10.25 -2.99
CA GLN A 61 -12.90 -10.91 -1.82
C GLN A 61 -14.21 -11.61 -2.14
N SER A 62 -15.09 -10.98 -2.93
CA SER A 62 -16.31 -11.63 -3.43
C SER A 62 -15.97 -12.93 -4.16
N ILE A 63 -15.11 -12.85 -5.18
CA ILE A 63 -14.71 -14.03 -5.98
C ILE A 63 -14.08 -15.11 -5.11
N ARG A 64 -13.19 -14.72 -4.17
CA ARG A 64 -12.47 -15.66 -3.32
C ARG A 64 -13.40 -16.38 -2.34
N ASN A 65 -14.40 -15.69 -1.80
CA ASN A 65 -15.28 -16.23 -0.76
C ASN A 65 -16.43 -17.05 -1.35
N THR A 66 -17.00 -16.62 -2.48
CA THR A 66 -18.23 -17.21 -3.03
C THR A 66 -18.06 -17.83 -4.40
N ASN A 67 -16.87 -17.75 -5.00
CA ASN A 67 -16.61 -18.09 -6.41
C ASN A 67 -17.40 -17.23 -7.43
N ASP A 68 -18.02 -16.13 -7.00
CA ASP A 68 -18.79 -15.21 -7.84
C ASP A 68 -18.64 -13.74 -7.38
N PHE A 69 -19.04 -12.79 -8.22
CA PHE A 69 -18.97 -11.36 -7.95
C PHE A 69 -20.25 -10.79 -7.32
N GLN A 70 -21.23 -11.61 -6.92
CA GLN A 70 -22.53 -11.12 -6.42
C GLN A 70 -22.42 -10.27 -5.16
N ASP A 71 -21.56 -10.64 -4.21
CA ASP A 71 -21.35 -9.82 -3.01
C ASP A 71 -20.82 -8.44 -3.40
N PHE A 72 -19.93 -8.38 -4.39
CA PHE A 72 -19.48 -7.11 -4.95
C PHE A 72 -20.59 -6.35 -5.71
N ALA A 73 -21.46 -7.05 -6.44
CA ALA A 73 -22.59 -6.42 -7.14
C ALA A 73 -23.55 -5.72 -6.16
N VAL A 74 -23.80 -6.32 -4.99
CA VAL A 74 -24.59 -5.69 -3.92
C VAL A 74 -23.93 -4.39 -3.43
N LEU A 75 -22.59 -4.38 -3.27
CA LEU A 75 -21.86 -3.17 -2.87
C LEU A 75 -21.90 -2.09 -3.96
N TYR A 76 -21.79 -2.50 -5.23
CA TYR A 76 -21.92 -1.61 -6.38
C TYR A 76 -23.32 -0.98 -6.48
N ASP A 77 -24.39 -1.76 -6.27
CA ASP A 77 -25.76 -1.26 -6.27
C ASP A 77 -25.99 -0.26 -5.13
N ALA A 78 -25.35 -0.46 -3.98
CA ALA A 78 -25.37 0.51 -2.89
C ALA A 78 -24.68 1.83 -3.27
N ILE A 79 -23.55 1.80 -3.99
CA ILE A 79 -22.94 3.02 -4.55
C ILE A 79 -23.93 3.74 -5.49
N ALA A 80 -24.61 2.99 -6.36
CA ALA A 80 -25.63 3.55 -7.26
C ALA A 80 -26.83 4.14 -6.50
N LYS A 81 -27.23 3.51 -5.39
CA LYS A 81 -28.29 4.01 -4.48
C LYS A 81 -27.93 5.36 -3.88
N TYR A 82 -26.69 5.53 -3.42
CA TYR A 82 -26.21 6.82 -2.89
C TYR A 82 -26.30 7.95 -3.91
N ARG A 83 -25.92 7.67 -5.16
CA ARG A 83 -26.03 8.64 -6.26
C ARG A 83 -27.49 9.02 -6.55
N ARG A 84 -28.39 8.03 -6.58
CA ARG A 84 -29.78 8.24 -7.07
C ARG A 84 -30.79 8.67 -6.01
N ILE A 85 -30.80 8.00 -4.86
CA ILE A 85 -31.83 8.18 -3.83
C ILE A 85 -31.42 9.29 -2.86
N TYR A 86 -30.14 9.30 -2.52
CA TYR A 86 -29.59 10.11 -1.45
C TYR A 86 -29.02 11.44 -1.94
N ASN A 87 -28.94 11.62 -3.27
CA ASN A 87 -28.38 12.79 -3.93
C ASN A 87 -26.97 13.16 -3.42
N VAL A 88 -26.18 12.13 -3.04
CA VAL A 88 -24.78 12.28 -2.64
C VAL A 88 -23.91 11.93 -3.84
N ASN A 89 -23.00 12.84 -4.21
CA ASN A 89 -22.03 12.53 -5.26
C ASN A 89 -21.14 11.38 -4.76
N PHE A 90 -21.00 10.31 -5.54
CA PHE A 90 -20.13 9.19 -5.20
C PHE A 90 -19.18 8.92 -6.36
N SER A 91 -17.86 8.91 -6.14
CA SER A 91 -16.89 8.65 -7.23
C SER A 91 -15.76 7.71 -6.80
N VAL A 92 -15.18 7.04 -7.79
CA VAL A 92 -13.97 6.24 -7.61
C VAL A 92 -12.74 7.10 -7.85
N LEU A 93 -11.76 6.99 -6.94
CA LEU A 93 -10.44 7.59 -7.06
C LEU A 93 -9.44 6.54 -7.48
N ASN A 94 -8.86 6.71 -8.66
CA ASN A 94 -7.89 5.78 -9.20
C ASN A 94 -6.47 6.33 -9.05
N ASP A 95 -5.53 5.42 -8.85
CA ASP A 95 -4.11 5.70 -9.09
C ASP A 95 -3.88 5.65 -10.61
N VAL A 96 -3.03 6.53 -11.13
CA VAL A 96 -2.59 6.54 -12.53
C VAL A 96 -2.10 5.19 -13.02
N ASP A 97 -1.52 4.38 -12.12
CA ASP A 97 -0.99 3.06 -12.44
C ASP A 97 -2.00 1.91 -12.25
N GLY A 98 -3.16 2.17 -11.62
CA GLY A 98 -4.10 1.15 -11.17
C GLY A 98 -5.53 1.66 -11.16
N ILE A 99 -6.19 1.53 -12.31
CA ILE A 99 -7.53 2.04 -12.57
C ILE A 99 -8.53 0.91 -12.42
N PHE A 100 -9.41 0.99 -11.42
CA PHE A 100 -10.64 0.21 -11.43
C PHE A 100 -11.62 0.87 -12.41
N ASP A 101 -11.82 0.24 -13.56
CA ASP A 101 -12.74 0.73 -14.58
C ASP A 101 -14.20 0.41 -14.18
N LEU A 102 -14.78 1.29 -13.37
CA LEU A 102 -16.16 1.16 -12.91
C LEU A 102 -17.17 1.23 -14.06
N LYS A 103 -16.86 1.98 -15.13
CA LYS A 103 -17.74 2.09 -16.30
C LYS A 103 -17.79 0.77 -17.06
N LEU A 104 -16.63 0.17 -17.31
CA LEU A 104 -16.54 -1.15 -17.91
C LEU A 104 -17.24 -2.21 -17.05
N PHE A 105 -17.03 -2.19 -15.74
CA PHE A 105 -17.74 -3.10 -14.83
C PHE A 105 -19.26 -2.91 -14.95
N GLN A 106 -19.74 -1.67 -14.91
CA GLN A 106 -21.16 -1.35 -15.03
C GLN A 106 -21.76 -1.82 -16.35
N GLU A 107 -21.07 -1.62 -17.47
CA GLU A 107 -21.52 -2.05 -18.80
C GLU A 107 -21.59 -3.58 -18.88
N GLN A 108 -20.54 -4.26 -18.43
CA GLN A 108 -20.51 -5.72 -18.41
C GLN A 108 -21.55 -6.32 -17.45
N TYR A 109 -21.78 -5.68 -16.30
CA TYR A 109 -22.76 -6.10 -15.31
C TYR A 109 -24.18 -6.02 -15.86
N LYS A 110 -24.56 -4.90 -16.50
CA LYS A 110 -25.88 -4.73 -17.15
C LYS A 110 -26.12 -5.76 -18.26
N ASN A 111 -25.05 -6.21 -18.92
CA ASN A 111 -25.11 -7.18 -20.00
C ASN A 111 -24.93 -8.64 -19.54
N ASN A 112 -24.84 -8.90 -18.22
CA ASN A 112 -24.57 -10.23 -17.65
C ASN A 112 -23.30 -10.90 -18.21
N LYS A 113 -22.24 -10.12 -18.46
CA LYS A 113 -20.98 -10.56 -19.10
C LYS A 113 -19.73 -10.02 -18.39
N VAL A 114 -19.74 -9.95 -17.05
CA VAL A 114 -18.58 -9.50 -16.26
C VAL A 114 -17.38 -10.43 -16.50
N ASP A 115 -16.30 -9.88 -17.05
CA ASP A 115 -15.03 -10.59 -17.21
C ASP A 115 -14.25 -10.55 -15.89
N THR A 116 -14.54 -11.53 -15.03
CA THR A 116 -13.87 -11.67 -13.74
C THR A 116 -12.35 -11.83 -13.86
N ARG A 117 -11.87 -12.47 -14.94
CA ARG A 117 -10.43 -12.69 -15.16
C ARG A 117 -9.72 -11.38 -15.44
N TYR A 118 -10.34 -10.50 -16.23
CA TYR A 118 -9.81 -9.17 -16.50
C TYR A 118 -9.57 -8.39 -15.19
N PHE A 119 -10.60 -8.22 -14.36
CA PHE A 119 -10.48 -7.44 -13.12
C PHE A 119 -9.49 -8.03 -12.13
N ILE A 120 -9.43 -9.37 -12.00
CA ILE A 120 -8.44 -10.05 -11.15
C ILE A 120 -7.02 -9.81 -11.66
N GLU A 121 -6.79 -9.91 -12.97
CA GLU A 121 -5.47 -9.71 -13.56
C GLU A 121 -5.00 -8.26 -13.43
N GLN A 122 -5.90 -7.28 -13.56
CA GLN A 122 -5.55 -5.87 -13.33
C GLN A 122 -5.14 -5.62 -11.87
N LYS A 123 -5.93 -6.10 -10.90
CA LYS A 123 -5.55 -6.04 -9.48
C LYS A 123 -4.18 -6.67 -9.23
N ARG A 124 -3.97 -7.87 -9.76
CA ARG A 124 -2.74 -8.64 -9.61
C ARG A 124 -1.52 -7.86 -10.09
N ARG A 125 -1.56 -7.37 -11.34
CA ARG A 125 -0.45 -6.62 -11.96
C ARG A 125 -0.12 -5.37 -11.16
N TYR A 126 -1.15 -4.66 -10.73
CA TYR A 126 -0.99 -3.43 -9.99
C TYR A 126 -0.38 -3.65 -8.60
N GLU A 127 -0.92 -4.59 -7.82
CA GLU A 127 -0.39 -4.94 -6.50
C GLU A 127 1.07 -5.40 -6.60
N CYS A 128 1.40 -6.24 -7.59
CA CYS A 128 2.76 -6.68 -7.87
C CYS A 128 3.70 -5.49 -8.15
N LYS A 129 3.26 -4.53 -8.98
CA LYS A 129 4.03 -3.31 -9.29
C LYS A 129 4.31 -2.48 -8.03
N LYS A 130 3.33 -2.34 -7.13
CA LYS A 130 3.48 -1.53 -5.91
C LYS A 130 4.37 -2.20 -4.86
N ILE A 131 4.23 -3.50 -4.65
CA ILE A 131 5.13 -4.27 -3.80
C ILE A 131 6.57 -4.24 -4.36
N LYS A 132 6.73 -4.35 -5.69
CA LYS A 132 8.04 -4.22 -6.34
C LYS A 132 8.73 -2.89 -6.01
N ILE A 133 7.98 -1.78 -6.09
CA ILE A 133 8.50 -0.44 -5.74
C ILE A 133 8.95 -0.40 -4.28
N LEU A 134 8.12 -0.91 -3.36
CA LEU A 134 8.42 -0.95 -1.93
C LEU A 134 9.70 -1.74 -1.65
N LEU A 135 9.78 -2.97 -2.17
CA LEU A 135 10.94 -3.86 -1.97
C LEU A 135 12.21 -3.27 -2.58
N TYR A 136 12.13 -2.77 -3.80
CA TYR A 136 13.29 -2.22 -4.48
C TYR A 136 13.79 -0.94 -3.80
N THR A 137 12.88 -0.06 -3.37
CA THR A 137 13.24 1.17 -2.65
C THR A 137 13.92 0.87 -1.32
N LEU A 138 13.37 -0.06 -0.53
CA LEU A 138 14.00 -0.51 0.71
C LEU A 138 15.40 -1.07 0.44
N TYR A 139 15.49 -2.02 -0.50
CA TYR A 139 16.73 -2.68 -0.84
C TYR A 139 17.82 -1.70 -1.30
N ILE A 140 17.52 -0.84 -2.28
CA ILE A 140 18.51 0.06 -2.86
C ILE A 140 18.96 1.13 -1.87
N SER A 141 18.04 1.67 -1.05
CA SER A 141 18.39 2.68 -0.04
C SER A 141 19.34 2.12 1.01
N ALA A 142 19.05 0.91 1.47
CA ALA A 142 19.82 0.28 2.52
C ALA A 142 21.17 -0.26 2.00
N ILE A 143 21.21 -0.85 0.80
CA ILE A 143 22.48 -1.30 0.18
C ILE A 143 23.37 -0.11 -0.19
N ALA A 144 22.82 0.95 -0.80
CA ALA A 144 23.60 2.14 -1.13
C ALA A 144 24.24 2.76 0.12
N THR A 145 23.51 2.78 1.25
CA THR A 145 24.06 3.23 2.55
C THR A 145 25.26 2.40 2.99
N ILE A 146 25.18 1.07 2.88
CA ILE A 146 26.25 0.16 3.29
C ILE A 146 27.45 0.30 2.35
N LEU A 147 27.20 0.39 1.05
CA LEU A 147 28.24 0.56 0.04
C LEU A 147 28.98 1.87 0.20
N ASP A 148 28.28 2.97 0.47
CA ASP A 148 28.89 4.27 0.81
C ASP A 148 29.77 4.15 2.07
N TYR A 149 29.24 3.53 3.13
CA TYR A 149 29.97 3.37 4.39
C TYR A 149 31.28 2.58 4.23
N TYR A 150 31.28 1.52 3.42
CA TYR A 150 32.48 0.72 3.15
C TYR A 150 33.29 1.20 1.93
N ASN A 151 32.84 2.25 1.22
CA ASN A 151 33.43 2.74 -0.02
C ASN A 151 33.56 1.65 -1.11
N ILE A 152 32.49 0.89 -1.32
CA ILE A 152 32.43 -0.25 -2.25
C ILE A 152 31.57 0.08 -3.45
N TYR A 153 32.03 -0.31 -4.64
CA TYR A 153 31.28 -0.15 -5.87
C TYR A 153 30.68 -1.47 -6.36
N ILE A 154 29.37 -1.44 -6.67
CA ILE A 154 28.68 -2.52 -7.38
C ILE A 154 28.19 -1.97 -8.74
N PRO A 155 28.47 -2.67 -9.86
CA PRO A 155 28.03 -2.25 -11.19
C PRO A 155 26.50 -2.15 -11.32
N GLU A 156 26.03 -1.20 -12.14
CA GLU A 156 24.60 -0.99 -12.39
C GLU A 156 23.87 -2.25 -12.91
N SER A 157 24.56 -3.07 -13.71
CA SER A 157 24.03 -4.33 -14.25
C SER A 157 23.61 -5.31 -13.15
N TYR A 158 24.26 -5.27 -11.98
CA TYR A 158 23.88 -6.08 -10.82
C TYR A 158 22.48 -5.69 -10.30
N TYR A 159 22.22 -4.39 -10.16
CA TYR A 159 20.91 -3.90 -9.72
C TYR A 159 19.80 -4.18 -10.72
N GLY A 160 20.13 -4.21 -12.02
CA GLY A 160 19.21 -4.68 -13.06
C GLY A 160 18.78 -6.14 -12.84
N ASN A 161 19.74 -7.03 -12.56
CA ASN A 161 19.46 -8.43 -12.26
C ASN A 161 18.61 -8.62 -11.00
N ILE A 162 18.89 -7.86 -9.94
CA ILE A 162 18.09 -7.88 -8.70
C ILE A 162 16.66 -7.43 -8.96
N THR A 163 16.47 -6.35 -9.73
CA THR A 163 15.14 -5.85 -10.09
C THR A 163 14.33 -6.91 -10.85
N ASN A 164 14.96 -7.56 -11.83
CA ASN A 164 14.34 -8.63 -12.61
C ASN A 164 13.99 -9.84 -11.74
N TYR A 165 14.86 -10.21 -10.81
CA TYR A 165 14.60 -11.30 -9.86
C TYR A 165 13.38 -11.00 -8.98
N ILE A 166 13.36 -9.83 -8.33
CA ILE A 166 12.21 -9.39 -7.50
C ILE A 166 10.91 -9.43 -8.31
N GLU A 167 10.94 -8.91 -9.53
CA GLU A 167 9.77 -8.88 -10.41
C GLU A 167 9.29 -10.29 -10.81
N SER A 168 10.20 -11.19 -11.16
CA SER A 168 9.87 -12.56 -11.53
C SER A 168 9.21 -13.31 -10.38
N GLU A 169 9.83 -13.26 -9.20
CA GLU A 169 9.34 -13.97 -8.01
C GLU A 169 8.02 -13.42 -7.51
N LEU A 170 7.86 -12.09 -7.48
CA LEU A 170 6.59 -11.46 -7.14
C LEU A 170 5.50 -11.85 -8.12
N ASN A 171 5.78 -11.86 -9.43
CA ASN A 171 4.80 -12.29 -10.42
C ASN A 171 4.40 -13.76 -10.26
N GLU A 172 5.33 -14.64 -9.90
CA GLU A 172 5.05 -16.06 -9.67
C GLU A 172 4.11 -16.26 -8.47
N ILE A 173 4.44 -15.69 -7.29
CA ILE A 173 3.58 -15.85 -6.11
C ILE A 173 2.23 -15.15 -6.29
N SER A 174 2.23 -14.00 -6.97
CA SER A 174 1.02 -13.26 -7.30
C SER A 174 0.07 -14.09 -8.17
N LYS A 175 0.58 -14.73 -9.24
CA LYS A 175 -0.22 -15.63 -10.07
C LYS A 175 -0.83 -16.76 -9.24
N LYS A 176 -0.04 -17.42 -8.38
CA LYS A 176 -0.52 -18.51 -7.51
C LYS A 176 -1.61 -18.04 -6.54
N TYR A 177 -1.44 -16.86 -5.95
CA TYR A 177 -2.41 -16.28 -5.02
C TYR A 177 -3.76 -15.98 -5.69
N TYR A 178 -3.74 -15.39 -6.89
CA TYR A 178 -4.96 -15.01 -7.60
C TYR A 178 -5.56 -16.13 -8.48
N SER A 179 -4.88 -17.28 -8.64
CA SER A 179 -5.35 -18.42 -9.46
C SER A 179 -6.25 -19.42 -8.71
N LYS A 180 -6.96 -19.01 -7.65
CA LYS A 180 -7.82 -19.84 -6.77
C LYS A 180 -7.11 -20.88 -5.87
N ILE A 181 -5.78 -20.94 -5.86
CA ILE A 181 -5.03 -21.88 -5.02
C ILE A 181 -5.00 -21.34 -3.58
N GLY A 182 -5.05 -22.23 -2.57
CA GLY A 182 -5.12 -21.93 -1.14
C GLY A 182 -3.91 -21.19 -0.52
N ILE A 183 -3.24 -20.32 -1.28
CA ILE A 183 -2.21 -19.41 -0.79
C ILE A 183 -2.87 -18.37 0.11
N SER A 184 -2.48 -18.36 1.38
CA SER A 184 -2.93 -17.35 2.32
C SER A 184 -2.13 -16.05 2.18
N ASN A 185 -2.62 -14.96 2.76
CA ASN A 185 -1.83 -13.71 2.86
C ASN A 185 -0.50 -13.98 3.59
N ARG A 186 -0.51 -14.87 4.60
CA ARG A 186 0.69 -15.27 5.34
C ARG A 186 1.73 -15.95 4.44
N ASP A 187 1.30 -16.74 3.46
CA ASP A 187 2.22 -17.42 2.54
C ASP A 187 2.82 -16.44 1.53
N TYR A 188 2.02 -15.46 1.08
CA TYR A 188 2.50 -14.33 0.29
C TYR A 188 3.55 -13.52 1.08
N ASP A 189 3.24 -13.13 2.31
CA ASP A 189 4.14 -12.37 3.18
C ASP A 189 5.45 -13.11 3.45
N LYS A 190 5.40 -14.44 3.68
CA LYS A 190 6.60 -15.27 3.80
C LYS A 190 7.44 -15.23 2.52
N LYS A 191 6.81 -15.29 1.35
CA LYS A 191 7.54 -15.24 0.07
C LYS A 191 8.19 -13.88 -0.15
N ILE A 192 7.54 -12.78 0.24
CA ILE A 192 8.14 -11.44 0.25
C ILE A 192 9.43 -11.41 1.09
N GLU A 193 9.38 -11.96 2.30
CA GLU A 193 10.55 -12.03 3.19
C GLU A 193 11.68 -12.89 2.62
N LEU A 194 11.37 -13.99 1.92
CA LEU A 194 12.35 -14.83 1.25
C LEU A 194 13.00 -14.12 0.05
N ILE A 195 12.22 -13.39 -0.75
CA ILE A 195 12.74 -12.58 -1.86
C ILE A 195 13.72 -11.55 -1.31
N LEU A 196 13.29 -10.79 -0.29
CA LEU A 196 14.11 -9.77 0.35
C LEU A 196 15.40 -10.40 0.93
N GLY A 197 15.27 -11.50 1.69
CA GLY A 197 16.40 -12.17 2.30
C GLY A 197 17.42 -12.68 1.28
N LYS A 198 16.96 -13.24 0.15
CA LYS A 198 17.84 -13.70 -0.92
C LYS A 198 18.59 -12.55 -1.58
N VAL A 199 17.92 -11.47 -1.97
CA VAL A 199 18.61 -10.34 -2.63
C VAL A 199 19.64 -9.71 -1.70
N TRP A 200 19.34 -9.63 -0.40
CA TRP A 200 20.28 -9.18 0.61
C TRP A 200 21.48 -10.11 0.73
N ASN A 201 21.25 -11.38 1.01
CA ASN A 201 22.31 -12.36 1.19
C ASN A 201 23.23 -12.45 -0.04
N ASP A 202 22.65 -12.45 -1.25
CA ASP A 202 23.42 -12.49 -2.50
C ASP A 202 24.26 -11.22 -2.68
N THR A 203 23.75 -10.04 -2.28
CA THR A 203 24.50 -8.78 -2.36
C THR A 203 25.61 -8.69 -1.33
N ILE A 204 25.36 -9.12 -0.09
CA ILE A 204 26.37 -9.14 0.96
C ILE A 204 27.48 -10.14 0.61
N ASN A 205 27.14 -11.31 0.06
CA ASN A 205 28.14 -12.27 -0.41
C ASN A 205 28.96 -11.73 -1.57
N GLU A 206 28.34 -11.03 -2.53
CA GLU A 206 29.05 -10.36 -3.63
C GLU A 206 30.05 -9.32 -3.09
N ILE A 207 29.63 -8.53 -2.09
CA ILE A 207 30.49 -7.57 -1.38
C ILE A 207 31.65 -8.31 -0.70
N ALA A 208 31.36 -9.35 0.08
CA ALA A 208 32.37 -10.11 0.82
C ALA A 208 33.38 -10.83 -0.10
N ILE A 209 32.97 -11.31 -1.27
CA ILE A 209 33.87 -11.95 -2.25
C ILE A 209 34.84 -10.93 -2.84
N LYS A 210 34.34 -9.76 -3.29
CA LYS A 210 35.20 -8.70 -3.83
C LYS A 210 36.20 -8.18 -2.80
N GLU A 211 35.81 -8.22 -1.54
CA GLU A 211 36.58 -7.73 -0.41
C GLU A 211 37.31 -8.84 0.36
N ASN A 212 37.30 -10.10 -0.09
CA ASN A 212 38.04 -11.21 0.52
C ASN A 212 39.58 -11.06 0.35
N ILE A 213 40.04 -9.87 -0.07
CA ILE A 213 41.41 -9.39 0.00
C ILE A 213 41.62 -8.38 1.16
N LEU A 214 40.58 -7.75 1.76
CA LEU A 214 40.72 -6.69 2.79
C LEU A 214 39.69 -6.64 3.95
N LEU A 215 38.53 -7.31 3.93
CA LEU A 215 37.48 -7.14 4.97
C LEU A 215 37.57 -8.14 6.15
N LYS A 216 38.46 -7.87 7.12
CA LYS A 216 38.35 -8.47 8.47
C LYS A 216 37.31 -7.80 9.38
N LYS A 217 36.46 -6.89 8.86
CA LYS A 217 35.57 -6.02 9.67
C LYS A 217 34.12 -5.95 9.20
N PHE A 218 33.69 -6.76 8.24
CA PHE A 218 32.27 -6.83 7.90
C PHE A 218 31.52 -7.62 8.98
N PRO A 219 30.33 -7.18 9.43
CA PRO A 219 29.57 -7.91 10.42
C PRO A 219 29.21 -9.33 9.96
N GLU A 220 29.57 -10.32 10.77
CA GLU A 220 29.09 -11.69 10.60
C GLU A 220 27.66 -11.78 11.13
N VAL A 221 26.69 -11.54 10.24
CA VAL A 221 25.28 -11.79 10.51
C VAL A 221 24.87 -13.02 9.72
N GLU A 222 24.31 -14.03 10.39
CA GLU A 222 23.78 -15.22 9.72
C GLU A 222 22.36 -14.94 9.20
N TYR A 223 22.10 -15.30 7.93
CA TYR A 223 20.77 -15.21 7.36
C TYR A 223 19.85 -16.29 7.95
N ASN A 224 18.74 -15.86 8.56
CA ASN A 224 17.82 -16.74 9.28
C ASN A 224 16.50 -17.01 8.54
N GLY A 225 16.43 -16.75 7.23
CA GLY A 225 15.19 -16.91 6.46
C GLY A 225 14.24 -15.71 6.51
N SER A 226 14.62 -14.59 7.14
CA SER A 226 13.84 -13.34 7.17
C SER A 226 14.68 -12.18 6.67
N GLY A 227 14.36 -11.66 5.49
CA GLY A 227 15.10 -10.53 4.91
C GLY A 227 15.07 -9.26 5.77
N THR A 228 13.92 -8.96 6.37
CA THR A 228 13.80 -7.77 7.23
C THR A 228 14.67 -7.89 8.50
N ASP A 229 14.67 -9.06 9.16
CA ASP A 229 15.46 -9.26 10.37
C ASP A 229 16.97 -9.26 10.06
N TYR A 230 17.37 -9.89 8.95
CA TYR A 230 18.75 -9.91 8.48
C TYR A 230 19.28 -8.49 8.25
N MET A 231 18.53 -7.68 7.50
CA MET A 231 18.85 -6.28 7.21
C MET A 231 18.94 -5.44 8.48
N HIS A 232 17.96 -5.54 9.38
CA HIS A 232 17.98 -4.80 10.65
C HIS A 232 19.21 -5.15 11.50
N LYS A 233 19.52 -6.44 11.65
CA LYS A 233 20.69 -6.89 12.41
C LYS A 233 21.98 -6.35 11.81
N LEU A 234 22.12 -6.37 10.48
CA LEU A 234 23.29 -5.82 9.81
C LEU A 234 23.47 -4.32 10.12
N PHE A 235 22.40 -3.52 10.03
CA PHE A 235 22.44 -2.11 10.40
C PHE A 235 22.80 -1.89 11.87
N PHE A 236 22.27 -2.72 12.78
CA PHE A 236 22.60 -2.65 14.20
C PHE A 236 24.03 -3.04 14.53
N GLU A 237 24.61 -4.01 13.82
CA GLU A 237 26.01 -4.38 13.97
C GLU A 237 26.94 -3.26 13.44
N ILE A 238 26.63 -2.67 12.28
CA ILE A 238 27.38 -1.52 11.74
C ILE A 238 27.29 -0.33 12.72
N LYS A 239 26.12 -0.09 13.33
CA LYS A 239 25.91 0.99 14.31
C LYS A 239 26.87 0.93 15.50
N LYS A 240 27.33 -0.28 15.89
CA LYS A 240 28.32 -0.43 16.98
C LYS A 240 29.66 0.25 16.66
N PHE A 241 29.95 0.42 15.36
CA PHE A 241 31.17 1.05 14.86
C PHE A 241 30.92 2.47 14.34
N ASP A 242 29.76 2.74 13.74
CA ASP A 242 29.35 4.07 13.29
C ASP A 242 27.90 4.37 13.66
N SER A 243 27.72 5.22 14.69
CA SER A 243 26.40 5.64 15.16
C SER A 243 25.61 6.45 14.13
N SER A 244 26.25 6.96 13.08
CA SER A 244 25.63 7.74 12.01
C SER A 244 25.00 6.90 10.90
N ILE A 245 25.17 5.57 10.89
CA ILE A 245 24.67 4.69 9.82
C ILE A 245 23.16 4.83 9.55
N PHE A 246 22.36 5.03 10.59
CA PHE A 246 20.92 5.24 10.46
C PHE A 246 20.58 6.62 9.86
N ARG A 247 21.36 7.66 10.20
CA ARG A 247 21.21 8.98 9.57
C ARG A 247 21.57 8.93 8.08
N ARG A 248 22.65 8.23 7.73
CA ARG A 248 23.04 8.00 6.32
C ARG A 248 21.95 7.27 5.54
N PHE A 249 21.31 6.28 6.17
CA PHE A 249 20.15 5.60 5.58
C PHE A 249 18.99 6.56 5.32
N ASP A 250 18.66 7.42 6.28
CA ASP A 250 17.61 8.42 6.10
C ASP A 250 17.91 9.37 4.93
N GLU A 251 19.15 9.88 4.85
CA GLU A 251 19.62 10.75 3.76
C GLU A 251 19.56 10.04 2.39
N THR A 252 20.05 8.81 2.33
CA THR A 252 20.04 7.98 1.10
C THR A 252 18.61 7.65 0.65
N LEU A 253 17.74 7.32 1.60
CA LEU A 253 16.33 7.05 1.34
C LEU A 253 15.61 8.30 0.82
N ASP A 254 15.89 9.48 1.39
CA ASP A 254 15.34 10.74 0.90
C ASP A 254 15.77 11.02 -0.55
N GLU A 255 17.04 10.83 -0.89
CA GLU A 255 17.54 11.00 -2.26
C GLU A 255 16.86 10.04 -3.26
N ILE A 256 16.76 8.75 -2.91
CA ILE A 256 16.13 7.74 -3.77
C ILE A 256 14.65 8.02 -3.96
N VAL A 257 13.95 8.41 -2.89
CA VAL A 257 12.51 8.72 -2.96
C VAL A 257 12.26 9.99 -3.75
N GLU A 258 13.11 11.01 -3.67
CA GLU A 258 12.98 12.21 -4.48
C GLU A 258 13.27 11.92 -5.97
N ASN A 259 14.24 11.06 -6.26
CA ASN A 259 14.48 10.57 -7.63
C ASN A 259 13.27 9.79 -8.18
N LEU A 260 12.62 8.96 -7.36
CA LEU A 260 11.37 8.28 -7.74
C LEU A 260 10.23 9.28 -7.98
N LYS A 261 10.12 10.31 -7.14
CA LYS A 261 9.15 11.40 -7.27
C LYS A 261 9.29 12.10 -8.62
N LEU A 262 10.51 12.53 -8.97
CA LEU A 262 10.82 13.22 -10.22
C LEU A 262 10.55 12.36 -11.47
N ARG A 263 10.91 11.07 -11.42
CA ARG A 263 10.78 10.16 -12.59
C ARG A 263 9.37 9.66 -12.83
N ARG A 264 8.53 9.58 -11.79
CA ARG A 264 7.20 8.96 -11.86
C ARG A 264 6.05 9.92 -11.59
N GLY A 265 6.34 11.20 -11.35
CA GLY A 265 5.35 12.15 -10.84
C GLY A 265 4.79 11.70 -9.49
N GLY A 266 5.62 11.06 -8.66
CA GLY A 266 5.23 10.62 -7.33
C GLY A 266 4.75 11.82 -6.51
N LYS A 267 3.72 11.62 -5.69
CA LYS A 267 3.15 12.69 -4.87
C LYS A 267 3.73 12.65 -3.45
N GLU A 268 3.84 13.80 -2.81
CA GLU A 268 4.57 13.99 -1.55
C GLU A 268 4.13 13.03 -0.44
N GLU A 269 2.82 12.85 -0.26
CA GLU A 269 2.25 12.00 0.79
C GLU A 269 2.51 10.51 0.55
N SER A 270 2.52 10.09 -0.72
CA SER A 270 2.88 8.72 -1.09
C SER A 270 4.38 8.44 -0.86
N CYS A 271 5.23 9.43 -1.14
CA CYS A 271 6.65 9.38 -0.84
C CYS A 271 6.90 9.33 0.68
N LEU A 272 6.17 10.11 1.47
CA LEU A 272 6.22 10.05 2.94
C LEU A 272 5.81 8.67 3.47
N TYR A 273 4.76 8.07 2.93
CA TYR A 273 4.33 6.73 3.32
C TYR A 273 5.36 5.65 2.95
N LEU A 274 5.93 5.72 1.75
CA LEU A 274 7.02 4.85 1.30
C LEU A 274 8.22 4.93 2.25
N LYS A 275 8.65 6.16 2.60
CA LYS A 275 9.73 6.38 3.57
C LYS A 275 9.41 5.77 4.93
N ARG A 276 8.19 5.93 5.43
CA ARG A 276 7.76 5.34 6.70
C ARG A 276 7.89 3.83 6.71
N ILE A 277 7.44 3.15 5.64
CA ILE A 277 7.55 1.69 5.54
C ILE A 277 9.02 1.27 5.57
N CYS A 278 9.86 1.90 4.74
CA CYS A 278 11.29 1.57 4.69
C CYS A 278 11.98 1.77 6.04
N LYS A 279 11.72 2.89 6.73
CA LYS A 279 12.24 3.16 8.07
C LYS A 279 11.75 2.11 9.08
N ARG A 280 10.46 1.80 9.14
CA ARG A 280 9.94 0.78 10.07
C ARG A 280 10.59 -0.60 9.85
N SER A 281 10.91 -0.97 8.61
CA SER A 281 11.62 -2.22 8.32
C SER A 281 13.06 -2.21 8.86
N ILE A 282 13.80 -1.12 8.66
CA ILE A 282 15.20 -0.98 9.10
C ILE A 282 15.31 -0.78 10.62
N TYR A 283 14.52 0.12 11.18
CA TYR A 283 14.62 0.53 12.58
C TYR A 283 13.92 -0.45 13.52
N ASP A 284 12.73 -0.94 13.14
CA ASP A 284 11.82 -1.63 14.06
C ASP A 284 11.59 -3.11 13.69
N ARG A 285 12.30 -3.65 12.69
CA ARG A 285 12.12 -5.02 12.16
C ARG A 285 10.70 -5.30 11.64
N VAL A 286 9.98 -4.27 11.20
CA VAL A 286 8.63 -4.45 10.66
C VAL A 286 8.70 -4.98 9.24
N LYS A 287 8.19 -6.21 9.05
CA LYS A 287 8.16 -6.89 7.75
C LYS A 287 7.27 -6.18 6.75
N ILE A 288 7.70 -6.13 5.50
CA ILE A 288 6.85 -5.74 4.38
C ILE A 288 5.85 -6.88 4.09
N ARG A 289 4.58 -6.53 3.97
CA ARG A 289 3.45 -7.42 3.73
C ARG A 289 2.80 -7.11 2.39
N LYS A 290 2.03 -8.07 1.86
CA LYS A 290 1.21 -7.89 0.66
C LYS A 290 0.33 -6.63 0.77
N ASN A 291 -0.31 -6.44 1.93
CA ASN A 291 -1.25 -5.35 2.14
C ASN A 291 -0.58 -3.96 2.16
N ASP A 292 0.72 -3.88 2.46
CA ASP A 292 1.44 -2.60 2.38
C ASP A 292 1.42 -2.02 0.96
N GLY A 293 1.34 -2.89 -0.07
CA GLY A 293 1.15 -2.47 -1.45
C GLY A 293 -0.21 -1.81 -1.71
N ILE A 294 -1.27 -2.28 -1.04
CA ILE A 294 -2.61 -1.68 -1.11
C ILE A 294 -2.60 -0.35 -0.37
N ASP A 295 -2.06 -0.30 0.83
CA ASP A 295 -2.02 0.92 1.64
C ASP A 295 -1.22 2.01 0.94
N TYR A 296 -0.06 1.67 0.37
CA TYR A 296 0.73 2.60 -0.45
C TYR A 296 -0.07 3.15 -1.64
N SER A 297 -0.93 2.32 -2.22
CA SER A 297 -1.79 2.71 -3.35
C SER A 297 -2.99 3.56 -2.96
N ILE A 298 -3.53 3.36 -1.76
CA ILE A 298 -4.56 4.24 -1.22
C ILE A 298 -3.91 5.61 -0.98
N MET A 299 -2.73 5.65 -0.38
CA MET A 299 -2.00 6.89 -0.12
C MET A 299 -1.66 7.70 -1.38
N THR A 300 -1.32 7.05 -2.51
CA THR A 300 -1.12 7.76 -3.79
C THR A 300 -2.41 8.43 -4.30
N CYS A 301 -3.58 7.84 -4.03
CA CYS A 301 -4.87 8.43 -4.37
C CYS A 301 -5.23 9.61 -3.44
N LEU A 302 -4.80 9.56 -2.18
CA LEU A 302 -5.08 10.55 -1.14
C LEU A 302 -4.24 11.83 -1.25
N ALA A 303 -3.15 11.80 -2.01
CA ALA A 303 -2.26 12.94 -2.22
C ALA A 303 -2.89 14.04 -3.11
N LYS A 304 -3.05 15.24 -2.53
CA LYS A 304 -4.11 16.24 -2.81
C LYS A 304 -4.10 17.00 -4.14
N GLU A 305 -3.21 16.74 -5.10
CA GLU A 305 -3.03 17.71 -6.20
C GLU A 305 -3.45 17.25 -7.59
N LYS A 306 -3.97 16.03 -7.73
CA LYS A 306 -4.68 15.60 -8.95
C LYS A 306 -5.44 14.33 -8.68
N ILE A 307 -6.71 14.46 -8.36
CA ILE A 307 -7.61 13.33 -8.22
C ILE A 307 -8.35 13.21 -9.56
N ILE A 308 -7.89 12.28 -10.38
CA ILE A 308 -8.52 11.93 -11.64
C ILE A 308 -9.74 11.06 -11.29
N ASN A 309 -10.94 11.61 -11.45
CA ASN A 309 -12.16 10.82 -11.33
C ASN A 309 -12.36 9.96 -12.59
N GLU A 310 -13.40 9.11 -12.59
CA GLU A 310 -13.80 8.28 -13.74
C GLU A 310 -14.07 9.06 -15.07
N THR A 311 -13.98 10.39 -15.05
CA THR A 311 -14.24 11.29 -16.18
C THR A 311 -13.06 12.21 -16.53
N ASP A 312 -11.87 11.99 -15.97
CA ASP A 312 -10.68 12.83 -16.15
C ASP A 312 -10.89 14.31 -15.78
N LYS A 313 -11.84 14.60 -14.87
CA LYS A 313 -12.09 15.95 -14.36
C LYS A 313 -11.41 16.14 -13.02
N ASP A 314 -10.73 17.27 -12.85
CA ASP A 314 -10.22 17.72 -11.56
C ASP A 314 -11.39 17.96 -10.59
N ILE A 315 -11.26 17.46 -9.37
CA ILE A 315 -12.21 17.66 -8.28
C ILE A 315 -11.65 18.70 -7.33
N ASP A 316 -12.49 19.66 -6.91
CA ASP A 316 -12.15 20.58 -5.83
C ASP A 316 -12.11 19.83 -4.48
N LEU A 317 -10.94 19.77 -3.88
CA LEU A 317 -10.68 19.07 -2.62
C LEU A 317 -10.66 19.99 -1.40
N ILE A 318 -11.15 21.23 -1.54
CA ILE A 318 -11.46 22.07 -0.40
C ILE A 318 -12.39 21.30 0.54
N ASN A 319 -12.05 21.28 1.83
CA ASN A 319 -12.75 20.55 2.89
C ASN A 319 -12.75 19.01 2.78
N THR A 320 -11.86 18.40 2.00
CA THR A 320 -11.73 16.92 1.95
C THR A 320 -10.98 16.34 3.16
N PHE A 321 -11.50 15.23 3.70
CA PHE A 321 -10.82 14.39 4.69
C PHE A 321 -10.98 12.91 4.38
N SER A 322 -10.15 12.07 5.00
CA SER A 322 -10.24 10.61 4.88
C SER A 322 -10.76 10.01 6.18
N LEU A 323 -11.66 9.04 6.04
CA LEU A 323 -12.04 8.12 7.11
C LEU A 323 -11.43 6.76 6.79
N THR A 324 -10.46 6.38 7.61
CA THR A 324 -9.83 5.07 7.62
C THR A 324 -10.05 4.40 8.96
N PHE A 325 -10.42 3.11 8.92
CA PHE A 325 -10.47 2.25 10.11
C PHE A 325 -9.27 1.30 10.18
N ASP A 326 -8.37 1.36 9.21
CA ASP A 326 -7.03 0.79 9.35
C ASP A 326 -6.16 1.65 10.30
N ALA A 327 -5.55 1.00 11.29
CA ALA A 327 -4.77 1.67 12.33
C ALA A 327 -3.45 2.26 11.80
N ASN A 328 -2.79 1.64 10.81
CA ASN A 328 -1.56 2.18 10.24
C ASN A 328 -1.86 3.43 9.42
N LEU A 329 -2.89 3.39 8.57
CA LEU A 329 -3.33 4.54 7.77
C LEU A 329 -3.83 5.68 8.66
N TYR A 330 -4.59 5.36 9.72
CA TYR A 330 -5.06 6.35 10.69
C TYR A 330 -3.88 7.04 11.39
N ASN A 331 -2.93 6.27 11.93
CA ASN A 331 -1.76 6.83 12.62
C ASN A 331 -0.88 7.66 11.67
N PHE A 332 -0.67 7.18 10.43
CA PHE A 332 0.04 7.93 9.41
C PHE A 332 -0.64 9.27 9.12
N SER A 333 -1.95 9.26 8.89
CA SER A 333 -2.74 10.45 8.57
C SER A 333 -2.71 11.46 9.73
N LYS A 334 -2.85 10.99 10.96
CA LYS A 334 -2.81 11.79 12.20
C LYS A 334 -1.43 12.42 12.42
N GLU A 335 -0.36 11.64 12.30
CA GLU A 335 1.02 12.12 12.55
C GLU A 335 1.49 13.12 11.48
N ASN A 336 1.06 12.94 10.22
CA ASN A 336 1.53 13.74 9.08
C ASN A 336 0.49 14.78 8.59
N SER A 337 -0.65 14.91 9.28
CA SER A 337 -1.77 15.79 8.90
C SER A 337 -2.27 15.58 7.45
N VAL A 338 -2.17 14.35 6.95
CA VAL A 338 -2.61 13.98 5.60
C VAL A 338 -4.10 13.64 5.65
N LEU A 339 -4.96 14.54 5.14
CA LEU A 339 -6.42 14.39 5.12
C LEU A 339 -7.06 14.04 6.48
N TYR A 340 -6.35 14.28 7.57
CA TYR A 340 -6.81 14.06 8.93
C TYR A 340 -7.55 15.28 9.45
N LYS A 341 -8.76 15.09 9.98
CA LYS A 341 -9.54 16.12 10.69
C LYS A 341 -9.83 15.62 12.09
N LYS A 342 -9.13 16.19 13.09
CA LYS A 342 -9.21 15.75 14.48
C LYS A 342 -10.63 15.84 15.02
N GLU A 343 -11.34 16.93 14.73
CA GLU A 343 -12.69 17.20 15.21
C GLU A 343 -13.66 16.11 14.77
N ILE A 344 -13.55 15.66 13.51
CA ILE A 344 -14.39 14.58 12.98
C ILE A 344 -14.09 13.26 13.69
N TYR A 345 -12.81 12.94 13.90
CA TYR A 345 -12.44 11.71 14.60
C TYR A 345 -12.83 11.73 16.09
N ASP A 346 -12.71 12.88 16.76
CA ASP A 346 -13.13 13.06 18.15
C ASP A 346 -14.65 12.91 18.31
N GLU A 347 -15.43 13.34 17.32
CA GLU A 347 -16.89 13.13 17.29
C GLU A 347 -17.30 11.68 16.98
N LEU A 348 -16.50 10.97 16.17
CA LEU A 348 -16.78 9.61 15.71
C LEU A 348 -16.40 8.54 16.72
N LEU A 349 -15.33 8.76 17.49
CA LEU A 349 -14.71 7.75 18.34
C LEU A 349 -15.11 7.90 19.80
N LYS A 350 -15.76 6.86 20.33
CA LYS A 350 -16.19 6.76 21.73
C LYS A 350 -15.27 5.90 22.57
#